data_AF-A0A4R6EK20-F1
#
_entry.id   AF-A0A4R6EK20-F1
#
_cell.length_a   1.000
_cell.length_b   1.000
_cell.length_c   1.000
_cell.angle_alpha   90.00
_cell.angle_beta   90.00
_cell.angle_gamma   90.00
#
_symmetry.space_group_name_H-M   'P 1'
#
loop_
_entity.id
_entity.type
_entity.pdbx_description
1 polymer ?
#
loop_
_entity_poly.entity_id
_entity_poly.type
_entity_poly.pdbx_seq_one_letter_code
_entity_poly.pdbx_strand_id
1 'polypeptide(L)' 'MATTELRDLPAGLVVFSSDGSAQFGWRNPETGEFCAEADGSFIANVVGAIEWQADRVH' A
#
# COMPACT_ATOMS: atom_id res chain seq x y z
N MET A 1 -3.08 3.03 -30.34
CA MET A 1 -2.70 4.33 -29.74
C MET A 1 -2.90 4.18 -28.25
N ALA A 2 -1.91 4.64 -27.48
CA ALA A 2 -1.56 4.23 -26.11
C ALA A 2 -2.75 3.97 -25.17
N THR A 3 -2.87 2.72 -24.72
CA THR A 3 -3.61 2.36 -23.50
C THR A 3 -2.94 3.14 -22.38
N THR A 4 -3.67 4.04 -21.74
CA THR A 4 -3.21 4.72 -20.53
C THR A 4 -2.94 3.63 -19.50
N GLU A 5 -1.67 3.24 -19.34
CA GLU A 5 -1.20 2.57 -18.14
C GLU A 5 -1.31 3.62 -17.04
N LEU A 6 -2.54 3.79 -16.52
CA LEU A 6 -2.69 4.06 -15.10
C LEU A 6 -1.87 2.93 -14.48
N ARG A 7 -0.64 3.26 -14.08
CA ARG A 7 0.13 2.40 -13.20
C ARG A 7 -0.82 2.19 -12.02
N ASP A 8 -1.47 1.03 -12.04
CA ASP A 8 -2.11 0.36 -10.93
C ASP A 8 -1.02 0.29 -9.85
N LEU A 9 -0.78 1.42 -9.18
CA LEU A 9 -0.11 1.38 -7.90
C LEU A 9 -1.07 0.52 -7.08
N PRO A 10 -0.63 -0.62 -6.53
CA PRO A 10 -1.48 -1.51 -5.76
C PRO A 10 -1.76 -0.85 -4.39
N ALA A 11 -2.42 0.30 -4.43
CA ALA A 11 -3.09 0.97 -3.33
C ALA A 11 -4.24 0.04 -2.94
N GLY A 12 -3.91 -0.84 -2.01
CA GLY A 12 -4.71 -2.01 -1.74
C GLY A 12 -4.09 -2.89 -0.68
N LEU A 13 -3.20 -2.35 0.16
CA LEU A 13 -2.72 -3.05 1.34
C LEU A 13 -3.21 -2.36 2.60
N VAL A 14 -3.68 -3.15 3.55
CA VAL A 14 -3.76 -2.74 4.95
C VAL A 14 -2.46 -3.17 5.61
N VAL A 15 -1.63 -2.19 5.98
CA VAL A 15 -0.32 -2.40 6.61
C VAL A 15 -0.45 -2.24 8.12
N PHE A 16 0.04 -3.21 8.87
CA PHE A 16 0.05 -3.24 10.33
C PHE A 16 1.45 -2.98 10.86
N SER A 17 1.56 -2.10 11.85
CA SER A 17 2.81 -1.73 12.50
C SER A 17 2.87 -2.27 13.94
N SER A 18 4.08 -2.44 14.47
CA SER A 18 4.27 -2.99 15.82
C SER A 18 3.73 -2.11 16.96
N ASP A 19 3.44 -0.84 16.67
CA ASP A 19 2.79 0.09 17.59
C ASP A 19 1.27 -0.11 17.69
N GLY A 20 0.72 -1.07 16.93
CA GLY A 20 -0.71 -1.36 16.88
C GLY A 20 -1.49 -0.49 15.89
N SER A 21 -0.82 0.39 15.15
CA SER A 21 -1.45 1.15 14.07
C SER A 21 -1.69 0.31 12.83
N ALA A 22 -2.70 0.70 12.06
CA ALA A 22 -2.99 0.16 10.74
C ALA A 22 -3.30 1.30 9.78
N GLN A 23 -2.79 1.23 8.56
CA GLN A 23 -3.01 2.24 7.53
C GLN A 23 -2.99 1.65 6.13
N PHE A 24 -3.60 2.36 5.19
CA PHE A 24 -3.54 2.00 3.78
C PHE A 24 -2.17 2.31 3.19
N GLY A 25 -1.68 1.41 2.35
CA GLY A 25 -0.39 1.54 1.72
C GLY A 25 -0.23 0.64 0.51
N TRP A 26 0.99 0.67 -0.02
CA TRP A 26 1.46 -0.14 -1.12
C TRP A 26 2.89 -0.61 -0.84
N ARG A 27 3.31 -1.67 -1.53
CA ARG A 27 4.68 -2.18 -1.42
C ARG A 27 5.50 -1.68 -2.60
N ASN A 28 6.63 -1.03 -2.31
CA ASN A 28 7.57 -0.60 -3.31
C ASN A 28 8.18 -1.84 -4.02
N PRO A 29 8.02 -2.00 -5.34
CA PRO A 29 8.54 -3.17 -6.05
C PRO A 29 10.07 -3.18 -6.16
N GLU A 30 10.72 -2.01 -6.05
CA GLU A 30 12.17 -1.88 -6.15
C GLU A 30 12.86 -2.13 -4.80
N THR A 31 12.32 -1.57 -3.71
CA THR A 31 12.93 -1.67 -2.37
C THR A 31 12.29 -2.71 -1.47
N GLY A 32 11.06 -3.15 -1.78
CA GLY A 32 10.26 -4.06 -0.97
C GLY A 32 9.64 -3.41 0.26
N GLU A 33 9.85 -2.12 0.48
CA GLU A 33 9.35 -1.33 1.61
C GLU A 33 7.86 -1.04 1.48
N PHE A 34 7.20 -0.77 2.61
CA PHE A 34 5.81 -0.34 2.62
C PHE A 34 5.74 1.18 2.72
N CYS A 35 4.93 1.76 1.84
CA CYS A 35 4.72 3.21 1.74
C CYS A 35 3.25 3.53 2.00
N ALA A 36 3.01 4.62 2.71
CA ALA A 36 1.67 5.13 2.96
C ALA A 36 1.02 5.55 1.65
N GLU A 37 -0.25 5.20 1.49
CA GLU A 37 -1.03 5.60 0.32
C GLU A 37 -1.31 7.10 0.30
N ALA A 38 -1.49 7.70 1.49
CA ALA A 38 -1.89 9.11 1.62
C ALA A 38 -0.82 10.09 1.11
N ASP A 39 0.46 9.81 1.33
CA ASP A 39 1.55 10.74 1.05
C ASP A 39 2.84 10.08 0.52
N GLY A 40 2.86 8.76 0.37
CA GLY A 40 4.05 8.01 -0.08
C GLY A 40 5.15 7.89 0.97
N SER A 41 4.92 8.33 2.21
CA SER A 41 5.91 8.21 3.29
C SER A 41 6.20 6.76 3.65
N PHE A 42 7.41 6.48 4.12
CA PHE A 42 7.80 5.15 4.56
C PHE A 42 7.04 4.76 5.84
N ILE A 43 6.50 3.54 5.87
CA ILE A 43 5.85 2.97 7.05
C ILE A 43 6.88 2.15 7.82
N ALA A 44 7.23 2.61 9.02
CA ALA A 44 8.22 1.95 9.88
C ALA A 44 7.60 0.82 10.70
N ASN A 45 8.45 -0.13 11.13
CA ASN A 45 8.09 -1.22 12.05
C ASN A 45 6.90 -2.09 11.60
N VAL A 46 6.79 -2.33 10.28
CA VAL A 46 5.75 -3.18 9.72
C VAL A 46 5.88 -4.61 10.23
N VAL A 47 4.80 -5.13 10.80
CA VAL A 47 4.69 -6.52 11.28
C VAL A 47 3.89 -7.39 10.32
N GLY A 48 3.12 -6.79 9.41
CA GLY A 48 2.40 -7.51 8.36
C GLY A 48 1.63 -6.58 7.44
N ALA A 49 1.22 -7.11 6.29
CA ALA A 49 0.33 -6.43 5.37
C ALA A 49 -0.61 -7.46 4.71
N ILE A 50 -1.85 -7.07 4.47
CA ILE A 50 -2.84 -7.89 3.76
C ILE A 50 -3.44 -7.09 2.61
N GLU A 51 -3.85 -7.79 1.56
CA GLU A 51 -4.60 -7.18 0.46
C GLU A 51 -5.98 -6.72 0.94
N TRP A 52 -6.32 -5.48 0.64
CA TRP A 52 -7.64 -4.91 0.80
C TRP A 52 -8.54 -5.46 -0.30
N GLN A 53 -9.43 -6.38 0.08
CA GLN A 53 -10.43 -6.96 -0.80
C GLN A 53 -11.80 -6.41 -0.39
N ALA A 54 -12.25 -5.36 -1.05
CA ALA A 54 -13.58 -4.81 -0.89
C ALA A 54 -14.30 -4.77 -2.24
N ASP A 55 -15.62 -4.96 -2.23
CA ASP A 55 -16.47 -4.85 -3.43
C ASP A 55 -16.46 -3.44 -4.05
N ARG A 56 -15.85 -2.47 -3.37
CA ARG A 56 -15.62 -1.11 -3.84
C ARG A 56 -14.22 -0.66 -3.44
N VAL A 57 -13.49 -0.12 -4.42
CA VAL A 57 -12.28 0.65 -4.14
C VAL A 57 -12.69 1.96 -3.47
N HIS A 58 -11.88 2.42 -2.52
CA HIS A 58 -12.11 3.69 -1.81
C HIS A 58 -11.73 4.88 -2.70
#